data_AF-A0A3S4B329-F1
#
_entry.id   AF-A0A3S4B329-F1
#
_cell.length_a   1.000
_cell.length_b   1.000
_cell.length_c   1.000
_cell.angle_alpha   90.00
_cell.angle_beta   90.00
_cell.angle_gamma   90.00
#
_symmetry.space_group_name_H-M   'P 1'
#
loop_
_entity.id
_entity.type
_entity.pdbx_description
1 polymer ?
#
loop_
_entity_poly.entity_id
_entity_poly.type
_entity_poly.pdbx_seq_one_letter_code
_entity_poly.pdbx_strand_id
1 'polypeptide(L)'
;MSAPAAPAPSSAARRAIGAFLDHADDGRATLILLALFVAAWTAFQTISYASLDLHPDLVEVYAWSRHPSPGYYKHPPLGALMAAAWFSVFPIADWAFHLLAMVNAALSLLIVDRIASRYVSGDKRVLVLLLLLMTPFYQFHGQRFASNQTLLLTWPLATWCFLRAFETRTLLWSAAAGAACALAMLGKYYSIYLVASLPLAALLHPARWAYLKSPSPWVSIVAGLAVLAPHLWWLVDTGFQPFGYAYAVHGGATQAAILWKAVQYLVGALAYVAVPIVVWIAVARPDRRAVAAALWPSDPDRRLLVHLLALPLLIPAVTAPFVGVELTSLWTMQAWFLLPVVLLAPAEVTVPRPAAIVVTAAVAIVTLAIVAAAPALALLRHWQGNKEGRAYYAPLAEAVGREWSGATGRRLSVVIGDPDLGAAIAFYHPDHPDSVPGFTLAPTPWLDPDRLVRDGYVVVCRLDDRFCRDALRAHAEREPDARVVDLTVTRTFFGDTNRPAPYRILIVPPQSGPRSAGRAPALAAHPREAPSPDRTSS
;
A
#
# COMPACT_ATOMS: atom_id res chain seq x y z
N MET A 1 41.77 -6.48 1.98
CA MET A 1 40.97 -6.81 3.20
C MET A 1 39.77 -7.62 2.76
N SER A 2 39.82 -8.94 2.98
CA SER A 2 38.71 -9.87 2.70
C SER A 2 37.59 -9.66 3.72
N ALA A 3 36.36 -9.40 3.23
CA ALA A 3 35.19 -9.30 4.09
C ALA A 3 34.98 -10.61 4.87
N PRO A 4 34.58 -10.56 6.16
CA PRO A 4 34.31 -11.77 6.92
C PRO A 4 33.16 -12.55 6.27
N ALA A 5 33.43 -13.80 5.89
CA ALA A 5 32.41 -14.70 5.38
C ALA A 5 31.35 -14.93 6.47
N ALA A 6 30.08 -14.82 6.10
CA ALA A 6 28.97 -15.13 7.01
C ALA A 6 29.15 -16.55 7.59
N PRO A 7 28.85 -16.77 8.89
CA PRO A 7 29.07 -18.06 9.51
C PRO A 7 28.25 -19.14 8.80
N ALA A 8 28.93 -20.21 8.38
CA ALA A 8 28.32 -21.37 7.76
C ALA A 8 27.29 -22.01 8.72
N PRO A 9 26.05 -22.30 8.28
CA PRO A 9 25.06 -22.95 9.14
C PRO A 9 25.55 -24.32 9.61
N SER A 10 25.20 -24.68 10.86
CA SER A 10 25.56 -25.97 11.48
C SER A 10 25.05 -27.15 10.64
N SER A 11 25.65 -28.34 10.82
CA SER A 11 25.28 -29.53 10.03
C SER A 11 23.79 -29.90 10.16
N ALA A 12 23.17 -29.64 11.32
CA ALA A 12 21.74 -29.83 11.55
C ALA A 12 20.87 -28.79 10.84
N ALA A 13 21.23 -27.50 10.91
CA ALA A 13 20.49 -26.43 10.23
C ALA A 13 20.51 -26.61 8.71
N ARG A 14 21.65 -27.02 8.13
CA ARG A 14 21.75 -27.35 6.71
C ARG A 14 20.81 -28.49 6.30
N ARG A 15 20.73 -29.54 7.12
CA ARG A 15 19.81 -30.67 6.86
C ARG A 15 18.35 -30.24 6.93
N ALA A 16 17.97 -29.41 7.91
CA ALA A 16 16.61 -28.90 8.04
C ALA A 16 16.20 -28.01 6.85
N ILE A 17 17.08 -27.10 6.42
CA ILE A 17 16.84 -26.27 5.23
C ILE A 17 16.80 -27.13 3.97
N GLY A 18 17.64 -28.18 3.89
CA GLY A 18 17.53 -29.19 2.86
C GLY A 18 16.13 -29.83 2.82
N ALA A 19 15.68 -30.42 3.92
CA ALA A 19 14.36 -31.03 4.00
C ALA A 19 13.23 -30.05 3.63
N PHE A 20 13.35 -28.78 4.01
CA PHE A 20 12.42 -27.74 3.58
C PHE A 20 12.42 -27.54 2.05
N LEU A 21 13.60 -27.42 1.42
CA LEU A 21 13.72 -27.22 -0.02
C LEU A 21 13.34 -28.45 -0.85
N ASP A 22 13.33 -29.65 -0.28
CA ASP A 22 12.82 -30.87 -0.95
C ASP A 22 11.32 -30.76 -1.29
N HIS A 23 10.60 -29.88 -0.58
CA HIS A 23 9.19 -29.57 -0.82
C HIS A 23 8.97 -28.36 -1.74
N ALA A 24 9.97 -27.99 -2.55
CA ALA A 24 9.83 -26.87 -3.48
C ALA A 24 8.77 -27.14 -4.57
N ASP A 25 8.79 -28.33 -5.18
CA ASP A 25 7.93 -28.64 -6.33
C ASP A 25 6.49 -28.96 -5.93
N ASP A 26 6.28 -29.59 -4.78
CA ASP A 26 4.93 -29.85 -4.24
C ASP A 26 4.28 -28.60 -3.62
N GLY A 27 5.03 -27.51 -3.50
CA GLY A 27 4.57 -26.20 -3.00
C GLY A 27 4.46 -26.09 -1.48
N ARG A 28 4.74 -27.13 -0.70
CA ARG A 28 4.69 -27.03 0.78
C ARG A 28 5.78 -26.10 1.30
N ALA A 29 6.97 -26.08 0.67
CA ALA A 29 8.01 -25.12 1.01
C ALA A 29 7.53 -23.67 0.87
N THR A 30 6.82 -23.38 -0.22
CA THR A 30 6.20 -22.06 -0.43
C THR A 30 5.19 -21.75 0.67
N LEU A 31 4.27 -22.65 0.99
CA LEU A 31 3.27 -22.41 2.05
C LEU A 31 3.91 -22.19 3.43
N ILE A 32 4.92 -22.99 3.78
CA ILE A 32 5.67 -22.83 5.03
C ILE A 32 6.39 -21.48 5.05
N LEU A 33 7.09 -21.11 3.98
CA LEU A 33 7.77 -19.82 3.87
C LEU A 33 6.80 -18.65 4.06
N LEU A 34 5.63 -18.70 3.41
CA LEU A 34 4.63 -17.65 3.50
C LEU A 34 4.00 -17.56 4.90
N ALA A 35 3.70 -18.70 5.53
CA ALA A 35 3.19 -18.72 6.90
C ALA A 35 4.21 -18.12 7.89
N LEU A 36 5.48 -18.51 7.78
CA LEU A 36 6.57 -17.95 8.58
C LEU A 36 6.79 -16.46 8.29
N PHE A 37 6.71 -16.04 7.02
CA PHE A 37 6.80 -14.64 6.63
C PHE A 37 5.69 -13.81 7.29
N VAL A 38 4.42 -14.23 7.18
CA VAL A 38 3.30 -13.52 7.79
C VAL A 38 3.47 -13.43 9.29
N ALA A 39 3.81 -14.53 9.96
CA ALA A 39 4.00 -14.54 11.41
C ALA A 39 5.16 -13.63 11.84
N ALA A 40 6.34 -13.78 11.22
CA ALA A 40 7.54 -13.03 11.59
C ALA A 40 7.38 -11.53 11.36
N TRP A 41 6.87 -11.12 10.20
CA TRP A 41 6.77 -9.70 9.86
C TRP A 41 5.58 -9.00 10.52
N THR A 42 4.49 -9.72 10.82
CA THR A 42 3.42 -9.19 11.69
C THR A 42 3.94 -8.99 13.10
N ALA A 43 4.65 -9.97 13.67
CA ALA A 43 5.27 -9.84 14.99
C ALA A 43 6.28 -8.68 15.04
N PHE A 44 7.16 -8.58 14.04
CA PHE A 44 8.11 -7.47 13.93
C PHE A 44 7.39 -6.12 13.93
N GLN A 45 6.34 -5.95 13.13
CA GLN A 45 5.59 -4.69 13.07
C GLN A 45 4.92 -4.36 14.40
N THR A 46 4.14 -5.29 14.95
CA THR A 46 3.45 -5.10 16.22
C THR A 46 4.42 -4.76 17.35
N ILE A 47 5.55 -5.45 17.45
CA ILE A 47 6.53 -5.22 18.51
C ILE A 47 7.29 -3.92 18.27
N SER A 48 7.83 -3.72 17.07
CA SER A 48 8.71 -2.58 16.78
C SER A 48 7.96 -1.24 16.75
N TYR A 49 6.64 -1.25 16.56
CA TYR A 49 5.80 -0.05 16.63
C TYR A 49 4.92 -0.01 17.90
N ALA A 50 5.16 -0.82 18.93
CA ALA A 50 4.33 -0.80 20.14
C ALA A 50 4.25 0.59 20.83
N SER A 51 5.24 1.45 20.62
CA SER A 51 5.31 2.82 21.15
C SER A 51 4.78 3.89 20.18
N LEU A 52 4.40 3.52 18.95
CA LEU A 52 3.93 4.41 17.89
C LEU A 52 2.68 3.84 17.21
N ASP A 53 1.62 4.62 17.18
CA ASP A 53 0.36 4.22 16.55
C ASP A 53 0.51 4.08 15.02
N LEU A 54 -0.50 3.57 14.32
CA LEU A 54 -0.48 3.26 12.89
C LEU A 54 -0.06 4.46 12.02
N HIS A 55 0.48 4.15 10.85
CA HIS A 55 0.88 5.17 9.87
C HIS A 55 -0.37 5.86 9.27
N PRO A 56 -0.33 7.17 8.96
CA PRO A 56 -1.47 7.93 8.42
C PRO A 56 -2.21 7.24 7.27
N ASP A 57 -1.48 6.74 6.27
CA ASP A 57 -2.11 6.00 5.16
C ASP A 57 -3.01 4.84 5.60
N LEU A 58 -2.69 4.12 6.70
CA LEU A 58 -3.51 3.00 7.18
C LEU A 58 -4.78 3.50 7.85
N VAL A 59 -4.67 4.50 8.73
CA VAL A 59 -5.84 5.06 9.41
C VAL A 59 -6.77 5.78 8.42
N GLU A 60 -6.23 6.38 7.36
CA GLU A 60 -6.99 6.94 6.24
C GLU A 60 -7.76 5.85 5.48
N VAL A 61 -7.08 4.73 5.12
CA VAL A 61 -7.74 3.57 4.50
C VAL A 61 -8.85 3.02 5.39
N TYR A 62 -8.65 2.97 6.72
CA TYR A 62 -9.67 2.55 7.65
C TYR A 62 -10.86 3.52 7.70
N ALA A 63 -10.60 4.83 7.77
CA ALA A 63 -11.65 5.85 7.77
C ALA A 63 -12.56 5.70 6.55
N TRP A 64 -11.99 5.42 5.37
CA TRP A 64 -12.76 5.10 4.16
C TRP A 64 -13.44 3.73 4.22
N SER A 65 -12.80 2.72 4.80
CA SER A 65 -13.35 1.35 4.86
C SER A 65 -14.67 1.25 5.62
N ARG A 66 -14.93 2.21 6.50
CA ARG A 66 -16.19 2.32 7.24
C ARG A 66 -17.37 2.68 6.35
N HIS A 67 -17.09 3.25 5.18
CA HIS A 67 -18.08 3.64 4.19
C HIS A 67 -17.71 3.01 2.84
N PRO A 68 -17.96 1.69 2.65
CA PRO A 68 -17.72 1.02 1.37
C PRO A 68 -18.39 1.77 0.22
N SER A 69 -17.58 2.31 -0.69
CA SER A 69 -18.01 3.18 -1.77
C SER A 69 -17.39 2.72 -3.09
N PRO A 70 -18.02 3.00 -4.26
CA PRO A 70 -17.39 2.80 -5.56
C PRO A 70 -16.13 3.66 -5.77
N GLY A 71 -15.87 4.68 -4.95
CA GLY A 71 -14.63 5.47 -4.98
C GLY A 71 -14.51 6.46 -3.82
N TYR A 72 -13.31 7.03 -3.67
CA TYR A 72 -12.99 8.07 -2.67
C TYR A 72 -12.24 9.22 -3.33
N TYR A 73 -12.33 10.42 -2.77
CA TYR A 73 -11.80 11.66 -3.37
C TYR A 73 -10.31 11.60 -3.73
N LYS A 74 -9.51 10.75 -3.06
CA LYS A 74 -8.05 10.63 -3.23
C LYS A 74 -7.65 9.38 -4.01
N HIS A 75 -8.33 8.25 -3.79
CA HIS A 75 -7.92 6.94 -4.30
C HIS A 75 -9.09 6.07 -4.78
N PRO A 76 -8.83 5.14 -5.73
CA PRO A 76 -9.75 4.05 -6.05
C PRO A 76 -10.12 3.17 -4.83
N PRO A 77 -11.23 2.42 -4.88
CA PRO A 77 -11.87 1.89 -3.67
C PRO A 77 -11.26 0.61 -3.10
N LEU A 78 -10.47 -0.16 -3.86
CA LEU A 78 -10.16 -1.55 -3.50
C LEU A 78 -9.41 -1.67 -2.17
N GLY A 79 -8.48 -0.76 -1.86
CA GLY A 79 -7.75 -0.79 -0.57
C GLY A 79 -8.70 -0.66 0.62
N ALA A 80 -9.64 0.29 0.56
CA ALA A 80 -10.65 0.48 1.60
C ALA A 80 -11.66 -0.68 1.65
N LEU A 81 -12.08 -1.23 0.50
CA LEU A 81 -12.96 -2.41 0.46
C LEU A 81 -12.29 -3.66 1.05
N MET A 82 -10.99 -3.85 0.81
CA MET A 82 -10.21 -4.91 1.44
C MET A 82 -10.13 -4.74 2.97
N ALA A 83 -9.89 -3.51 3.44
CA ALA A 83 -9.89 -3.21 4.87
C ALA A 83 -11.29 -3.40 5.49
N ALA A 84 -12.36 -3.02 4.78
CA ALA A 84 -13.75 -3.17 5.24
C ALA A 84 -14.10 -4.65 5.42
N ALA A 85 -13.78 -5.47 4.42
CA ALA A 85 -13.94 -6.92 4.51
C ALA A 85 -13.10 -7.52 5.65
N TRP A 86 -11.87 -7.05 5.83
CA TRP A 86 -10.98 -7.52 6.88
C TRP A 86 -11.51 -7.23 8.29
N PHE A 87 -11.89 -5.99 8.58
CA PHE A 87 -12.40 -5.57 9.89
C PHE A 87 -13.85 -6.00 10.17
N SER A 88 -14.53 -6.59 9.18
CA SER A 88 -15.80 -7.31 9.44
C SER A 88 -15.59 -8.64 10.17
N VAL A 89 -14.36 -9.17 10.16
CA VAL A 89 -13.99 -10.46 10.78
C VAL A 89 -12.95 -10.28 11.89
N PHE A 90 -11.94 -9.45 11.66
CA PHE A 90 -10.87 -9.17 12.62
C PHE A 90 -11.20 -7.93 13.48
N PRO A 91 -10.71 -7.86 14.73
CA PRO A 91 -10.90 -6.68 15.55
C PRO A 91 -10.16 -5.47 14.99
N ILE A 92 -10.68 -4.28 15.31
CA ILE A 92 -10.07 -3.00 14.95
C ILE A 92 -8.90 -2.76 15.92
N ALA A 93 -7.72 -3.21 15.51
CA ALA A 93 -6.49 -3.16 16.31
C ALA A 93 -5.25 -3.11 15.42
N ASP A 94 -4.17 -2.52 15.92
CA ASP A 94 -2.91 -2.33 15.18
C ASP A 94 -2.37 -3.65 14.59
N TRP A 95 -2.32 -4.70 15.42
CA TRP A 95 -1.81 -6.02 14.99
C TRP A 95 -2.66 -6.61 13.87
N ALA A 96 -3.98 -6.37 13.87
CA ALA A 96 -4.88 -6.89 12.85
C ALA A 96 -4.65 -6.18 11.51
N PHE A 97 -4.33 -4.89 11.52
CA PHE A 97 -3.98 -4.15 10.31
C PHE A 97 -2.60 -4.56 9.78
N HIS A 98 -1.60 -4.74 10.66
CA HIS A 98 -0.30 -5.29 10.27
C HIS A 98 -0.44 -6.69 9.65
N LEU A 99 -1.34 -7.51 10.19
CA LEU A 99 -1.65 -8.83 9.64
C LEU A 99 -2.27 -8.73 8.24
N LEU A 100 -3.24 -7.83 8.01
CA LEU A 100 -3.81 -7.56 6.67
C LEU A 100 -2.71 -7.23 5.66
N ALA A 101 -1.80 -6.32 6.04
CA ALA A 101 -0.68 -5.90 5.20
C ALA A 101 0.20 -7.10 4.79
N MET A 102 0.55 -7.96 5.75
CA MET A 102 1.40 -9.12 5.50
C MET A 102 0.69 -10.25 4.76
N VAL A 103 -0.61 -10.45 4.99
CA VAL A 103 -1.43 -11.39 4.22
C VAL A 103 -1.51 -10.96 2.76
N ASN A 104 -1.73 -9.67 2.48
CA ASN A 104 -1.71 -9.15 1.11
C ASN A 104 -0.35 -9.38 0.42
N ALA A 105 0.76 -9.13 1.10
CA ALA A 105 2.10 -9.40 0.58
C ALA A 105 2.36 -10.91 0.36
N ALA A 106 1.89 -11.77 1.28
CA ALA A 106 2.04 -13.22 1.15
C ALA A 106 1.20 -13.80 0.01
N LEU A 107 -0.03 -13.31 -0.18
CA LEU A 107 -0.88 -13.68 -1.31
C LEU A 107 -0.24 -13.27 -2.64
N SER A 108 0.40 -12.09 -2.70
CA SER A 108 1.18 -11.69 -3.86
C SER A 108 2.27 -12.71 -4.19
N LEU A 109 3.11 -13.05 -3.21
CA LEU A 109 4.19 -14.02 -3.36
C LEU A 109 3.67 -15.41 -3.74
N LEU A 110 2.51 -15.83 -3.23
CA LEU A 110 1.84 -17.07 -3.64
C LEU A 110 1.48 -17.05 -5.13
N ILE A 111 0.93 -15.95 -5.63
CA ILE A 111 0.62 -15.81 -7.06
C ILE A 111 1.90 -15.80 -7.90
N VAL A 112 2.96 -15.13 -7.43
CA VAL A 112 4.28 -15.21 -8.09
C VAL A 112 4.78 -16.64 -8.16
N ASP A 113 4.66 -17.43 -7.09
CA ASP A 113 5.01 -18.86 -7.09
C ASP A 113 4.21 -19.65 -8.14
N ARG A 114 2.91 -19.35 -8.32
CA ARG A 114 2.10 -19.98 -9.38
C ARG A 114 2.58 -19.61 -10.78
N ILE A 115 3.02 -18.38 -10.99
CA ILE A 115 3.67 -18.00 -12.25
C ILE A 115 5.01 -18.75 -12.39
N ALA A 116 5.85 -18.70 -11.36
CA ALA A 116 7.21 -19.26 -11.36
C ALA A 116 7.22 -20.77 -11.59
N SER A 117 6.31 -21.53 -10.99
CA SER A 117 6.21 -22.99 -11.11
C SER A 117 6.07 -23.51 -12.54
N ARG A 118 5.71 -22.63 -13.49
CA ARG A 118 5.62 -22.96 -14.92
C ARG A 118 6.95 -22.84 -15.66
N TYR A 119 7.94 -22.16 -15.08
CA TYR A 119 9.21 -21.81 -15.71
C TYR A 119 10.43 -22.26 -14.92
N VAL A 120 10.27 -22.51 -13.61
CA VAL A 120 11.32 -22.98 -12.72
C VAL A 120 10.82 -24.10 -11.81
N SER A 121 11.72 -25.02 -11.48
CA SER A 121 11.48 -26.15 -10.57
C SER A 121 12.59 -26.26 -9.52
N GLY A 122 12.38 -27.13 -8.53
CA GLY A 122 13.30 -27.37 -7.42
C GLY A 122 13.65 -26.08 -6.67
N ASP A 123 14.90 -25.98 -6.22
CA ASP A 123 15.42 -24.86 -5.43
C ASP A 123 15.15 -23.48 -6.05
N LYS A 124 15.18 -23.39 -7.38
CA LYS A 124 14.95 -22.12 -8.10
C LYS A 124 13.58 -21.54 -7.79
N ARG A 125 12.56 -22.39 -7.63
CA ARG A 125 11.19 -21.96 -7.33
C ARG A 125 11.11 -21.23 -5.99
N VAL A 126 11.76 -21.77 -4.95
CA VAL A 126 11.87 -21.10 -3.64
C VAL A 126 12.75 -19.85 -3.74
N LEU A 127 13.85 -19.92 -4.49
CA LEU A 127 14.75 -18.78 -4.69
C LEU A 127 14.07 -17.57 -5.35
N VAL A 128 13.08 -17.78 -6.23
CA VAL A 128 12.28 -16.67 -6.77
C VAL A 128 11.69 -15.83 -5.63
N LEU A 129 11.07 -16.48 -4.65
CA LEU A 129 10.45 -15.81 -3.51
C LEU A 129 11.50 -15.18 -2.60
N LEU A 130 12.60 -15.89 -2.33
CA LEU A 130 13.68 -15.38 -1.47
C LEU A 130 14.35 -14.13 -2.08
N LEU A 131 14.52 -14.08 -3.40
CA LEU A 131 15.04 -12.88 -4.08
C LEU A 131 14.05 -11.71 -4.02
N LEU A 132 12.74 -11.96 -4.11
CA LEU A 132 11.73 -10.91 -3.88
C LEU A 132 11.76 -10.39 -2.45
N LEU A 133 11.95 -11.27 -1.46
CA LEU A 133 12.13 -10.89 -0.06
C LEU A 133 13.44 -10.14 0.21
N MET A 134 14.37 -10.07 -0.75
CA MET A 134 15.55 -9.18 -0.65
C MET A 134 15.27 -7.76 -1.13
N THR A 135 14.15 -7.53 -1.82
CA THR A 135 13.64 -6.17 -2.07
C THR A 135 12.93 -5.65 -0.83
N PRO A 136 12.91 -4.33 -0.56
CA PRO A 136 12.21 -3.80 0.62
C PRO A 136 10.67 -3.82 0.47
N PHE A 137 10.13 -4.33 -0.64
CA PHE A 137 8.74 -4.12 -1.03
C PHE A 137 7.73 -4.90 -0.22
N TYR A 138 7.99 -6.18 0.03
CA TYR A 138 7.02 -7.09 0.65
C TYR A 138 6.96 -6.96 2.18
N GLN A 139 8.10 -6.63 2.80
CA GLN A 139 8.18 -6.40 4.25
C GLN A 139 8.04 -4.91 4.64
N PHE A 140 9.03 -4.06 4.31
CA PHE A 140 9.14 -2.72 4.87
C PHE A 140 8.20 -1.71 4.19
N HIS A 141 8.01 -1.79 2.89
CA HIS A 141 6.98 -1.00 2.22
C HIS A 141 5.61 -1.68 2.32
N GLY A 142 5.57 -3.02 2.37
CA GLY A 142 4.34 -3.81 2.49
C GLY A 142 3.53 -3.48 3.74
N GLN A 143 4.19 -3.18 4.87
CA GLN A 143 3.53 -2.80 6.13
C GLN A 143 2.65 -1.54 6.04
N ARG A 144 2.91 -0.67 5.05
CA ARG A 144 2.17 0.59 4.88
C ARG A 144 0.94 0.36 4.02
N PHE A 145 0.03 -0.52 4.44
CA PHE A 145 -1.08 -0.96 3.60
C PHE A 145 -1.94 0.25 3.13
N ALA A 146 -1.72 0.62 1.88
CA ALA A 146 -2.35 1.73 1.18
C ALA A 146 -2.48 1.37 -0.32
N SER A 147 -2.86 2.32 -1.15
CA SER A 147 -3.11 2.10 -2.59
C SER A 147 -1.94 1.47 -3.34
N ASN A 148 -0.67 1.74 -2.98
CA ASN A 148 0.49 1.09 -3.61
C ASN A 148 0.59 -0.39 -3.21
N GLN A 149 0.32 -0.70 -1.96
CA GLN A 149 0.46 -2.04 -1.39
C GLN A 149 -0.67 -2.95 -1.86
N THR A 150 -1.86 -2.41 -2.12
CA THR A 150 -2.93 -3.11 -2.86
C THR A 150 -2.44 -3.63 -4.22
N LEU A 151 -1.49 -2.93 -4.86
CA LEU A 151 -0.92 -3.36 -6.13
C LEU A 151 0.01 -4.55 -6.02
N LEU A 152 0.61 -4.80 -4.84
CA LEU A 152 1.48 -5.96 -4.65
C LEU A 152 0.73 -7.24 -4.99
N LEU A 153 -0.54 -7.39 -4.59
CA LEU A 153 -1.35 -8.55 -4.93
C LEU A 153 -1.96 -8.47 -6.33
N THR A 154 -2.54 -7.32 -6.67
CA THR A 154 -3.36 -7.24 -7.89
C THR A 154 -2.55 -7.29 -9.19
N TRP A 155 -1.31 -6.82 -9.21
CA TRP A 155 -0.45 -6.87 -10.40
C TRP A 155 -0.01 -8.29 -10.78
N PRO A 156 0.55 -9.10 -9.85
CA PRO A 156 0.79 -10.51 -10.10
C PRO A 156 -0.47 -11.29 -10.46
N LEU A 157 -1.62 -11.00 -9.81
CA LEU A 157 -2.89 -11.66 -10.11
C LEU A 157 -3.35 -11.37 -11.54
N ALA A 158 -3.36 -10.10 -11.95
CA ALA A 158 -3.72 -9.70 -13.31
C ALA A 158 -2.78 -10.34 -14.34
N THR A 159 -1.48 -10.36 -14.06
CA THR A 159 -0.48 -10.97 -14.94
C THR A 159 -0.64 -12.48 -15.04
N TRP A 160 -0.90 -13.16 -13.92
CA TRP A 160 -1.14 -14.61 -13.91
C TRP A 160 -2.38 -14.98 -14.71
N CYS A 161 -3.50 -14.30 -14.47
CA CYS A 161 -4.73 -14.50 -15.22
C CYS A 161 -4.53 -14.21 -16.71
N PHE A 162 -3.82 -13.12 -17.06
CA PHE A 162 -3.48 -12.79 -18.44
C PHE A 162 -2.64 -13.88 -19.12
N LEU A 163 -1.59 -14.39 -18.47
CA LEU A 163 -0.77 -15.47 -19.01
C LEU A 163 -1.62 -16.72 -19.29
N ARG A 164 -2.54 -17.07 -18.38
CA ARG A 164 -3.48 -18.19 -18.57
C ARG A 164 -4.50 -17.92 -19.68
N ALA A 165 -5.00 -16.70 -19.79
CA ALA A 165 -5.92 -16.29 -20.86
C ALA A 165 -5.24 -16.28 -22.24
N PHE A 166 -3.97 -15.90 -22.29
CA PHE A 166 -3.15 -15.87 -23.50
C PHE A 166 -2.82 -17.28 -24.00
N GLU A 167 -2.42 -18.16 -23.08
CA GLU A 167 -2.11 -19.57 -23.35
C GLU A 167 -3.37 -20.36 -23.74
N THR A 168 -4.37 -20.38 -22.87
CA THR A 168 -5.51 -21.31 -22.98
C THR A 168 -6.64 -20.77 -23.86
N ARG A 169 -6.78 -19.43 -23.95
CA ARG A 169 -7.87 -18.74 -24.66
C ARG A 169 -9.28 -19.15 -24.20
N THR A 170 -9.39 -19.72 -23.00
CA THR A 170 -10.67 -20.12 -22.41
C THR A 170 -11.40 -18.92 -21.82
N LEU A 171 -12.73 -18.91 -21.94
CA LEU A 171 -13.58 -17.80 -21.47
C LEU A 171 -13.38 -17.50 -19.97
N LEU A 172 -13.19 -18.54 -19.15
CA LEU A 172 -12.97 -18.38 -17.71
C LEU A 172 -11.70 -17.57 -17.42
N TRP A 173 -10.56 -17.95 -18.01
CA TRP A 173 -9.30 -17.23 -17.79
C TRP A 173 -9.32 -15.83 -18.42
N SER A 174 -10.00 -15.67 -19.55
CA SER A 174 -10.23 -14.36 -20.16
C SER A 174 -11.02 -13.42 -19.25
N ALA A 175 -12.15 -13.89 -18.72
CA ALA A 175 -12.95 -13.10 -17.78
C ALA A 175 -12.16 -12.78 -16.50
N ALA A 176 -11.41 -13.76 -15.97
CA ALA A 176 -10.54 -13.56 -14.82
C ALA A 176 -9.42 -12.54 -15.09
N ALA A 177 -8.85 -12.52 -16.31
CA ALA A 177 -7.82 -11.54 -16.70
C ALA A 177 -8.40 -10.12 -16.74
N GLY A 178 -9.58 -9.95 -17.35
CA GLY A 178 -10.33 -8.69 -17.36
C GLY A 178 -10.65 -8.19 -15.96
N ALA A 179 -11.26 -9.05 -15.14
CA ALA A 179 -11.62 -8.73 -13.76
C ALA A 179 -10.39 -8.40 -12.90
N ALA A 180 -9.29 -9.13 -13.03
CA ALA A 180 -8.07 -8.84 -12.29
C ALA A 180 -7.40 -7.53 -12.73
N CYS A 181 -7.44 -7.18 -14.02
CA CYS A 181 -7.01 -5.86 -14.51
C CYS A 181 -7.87 -4.74 -13.93
N ALA A 182 -9.19 -4.94 -13.88
CA ALA A 182 -10.11 -4.01 -13.24
C ALA A 182 -9.79 -3.85 -11.74
N LEU A 183 -9.54 -4.94 -11.01
CA LEU A 183 -9.13 -4.88 -9.60
C LEU A 183 -7.80 -4.12 -9.43
N ALA A 184 -6.83 -4.31 -10.33
CA ALA A 184 -5.59 -3.53 -10.28
C ALA A 184 -5.85 -2.02 -10.45
N MET A 185 -6.73 -1.62 -11.38
CA MET A 185 -7.17 -0.23 -11.56
C MET A 185 -7.91 0.30 -10.33
N LEU A 186 -8.78 -0.52 -9.73
CA LEU A 186 -9.48 -0.19 -8.48
C LEU A 186 -8.56 -0.16 -7.25
N GLY A 187 -7.34 -0.71 -7.32
CA GLY A 187 -6.31 -0.53 -6.32
C GLY A 187 -5.60 0.81 -6.43
N LYS A 188 -5.21 1.18 -7.66
CA LYS A 188 -4.60 2.47 -7.98
C LYS A 188 -4.62 2.69 -9.50
N TYR A 189 -4.94 3.90 -9.95
CA TYR A 189 -4.93 4.24 -11.38
C TYR A 189 -3.58 4.06 -12.08
N TYR A 190 -2.48 4.06 -11.32
CA TYR A 190 -1.15 3.74 -11.84
C TYR A 190 -1.09 2.35 -12.51
N SER A 191 -2.03 1.44 -12.18
CA SER A 191 -2.20 0.15 -12.87
C SER A 191 -2.53 0.27 -14.35
N ILE A 192 -2.88 1.46 -14.86
CA ILE A 192 -3.05 1.68 -16.30
C ILE A 192 -1.80 1.27 -17.09
N TYR A 193 -0.61 1.43 -16.49
CA TYR A 193 0.65 1.02 -17.11
C TYR A 193 0.77 -0.49 -17.23
N LEU A 194 0.28 -1.26 -16.24
CA LEU A 194 0.17 -2.71 -16.38
C LEU A 194 -0.85 -3.07 -17.46
N VAL A 195 -2.07 -2.49 -17.38
CA VAL A 195 -3.17 -2.78 -18.30
C VAL A 195 -2.79 -2.50 -19.76
N ALA A 196 -2.02 -1.43 -20.03
CA ALA A 196 -1.47 -1.14 -21.35
C ALA A 196 -0.32 -2.09 -21.75
N SER A 197 0.50 -2.51 -20.79
CA SER A 197 1.63 -3.42 -21.04
C SER A 197 1.19 -4.82 -21.46
N LEU A 198 0.09 -5.35 -20.92
CA LEU A 198 -0.40 -6.69 -21.26
C LEU A 198 -0.68 -6.88 -22.78
N PRO A 199 -1.54 -6.06 -23.44
CA PRO A 199 -1.77 -6.17 -24.87
C PRO A 199 -0.55 -5.81 -25.70
N LEU A 200 0.29 -4.85 -25.27
CA LEU A 200 1.55 -4.55 -25.95
C LEU A 200 2.51 -5.76 -25.93
N ALA A 201 2.64 -6.44 -24.79
CA ALA A 201 3.43 -7.66 -24.68
C ALA A 201 2.86 -8.78 -25.56
N ALA A 202 1.52 -8.93 -25.61
CA ALA A 202 0.86 -9.87 -26.53
C ALA A 202 1.14 -9.55 -28.01
N LEU A 203 1.16 -8.26 -28.39
CA LEU A 203 1.45 -7.81 -29.75
C LEU A 203 2.90 -8.09 -30.17
N LEU A 204 3.84 -8.10 -29.22
CA LEU A 204 5.24 -8.47 -29.47
C LEU A 204 5.45 -10.00 -29.59
N HIS A 205 4.43 -10.80 -29.24
CA HIS A 205 4.53 -12.25 -29.30
C HIS A 205 4.27 -12.80 -30.72
N PRO A 206 4.95 -13.88 -31.16
CA PRO A 206 4.67 -14.54 -32.44
C PRO A 206 3.21 -15.02 -32.56
N ALA A 207 2.62 -15.49 -31.46
CA ALA A 207 1.23 -15.95 -31.40
C ALA A 207 0.17 -14.82 -31.29
N ARG A 208 0.56 -13.54 -31.50
CA ARG A 208 -0.34 -12.37 -31.35
C ARG A 208 -1.65 -12.52 -32.09
N TRP A 209 -1.63 -12.98 -33.34
CA TRP A 209 -2.85 -13.08 -34.15
C TRP A 209 -3.76 -14.22 -33.71
N ALA A 210 -3.19 -15.32 -33.20
CA ALA A 210 -3.96 -16.40 -32.62
C ALA A 210 -4.66 -15.96 -31.33
N TYR A 211 -4.08 -15.01 -30.58
CA TYR A 211 -4.73 -14.41 -29.42
C TYR A 211 -5.77 -13.35 -29.83
N LEU A 212 -5.41 -12.39 -30.68
CA LEU A 212 -6.27 -11.27 -31.08
C LEU A 212 -7.51 -11.69 -31.87
N LYS A 213 -7.42 -12.75 -32.67
CA LYS A 213 -8.57 -13.31 -33.41
C LYS A 213 -9.44 -14.24 -32.56
N SER A 214 -8.99 -14.61 -31.36
CA SER A 214 -9.80 -15.42 -30.44
C SER A 214 -10.81 -14.55 -29.67
N PRO A 215 -11.83 -15.14 -29.02
CA PRO A 215 -12.71 -14.41 -28.11
C PRO A 215 -12.00 -13.86 -26.85
N SER A 216 -10.82 -14.38 -26.51
CA SER A 216 -10.13 -14.12 -25.23
C SER A 216 -9.91 -12.64 -24.90
N PRO A 217 -9.28 -11.81 -25.77
CA PRO A 217 -9.08 -10.39 -25.47
C PRO A 217 -10.40 -9.63 -25.31
N TRP A 218 -11.41 -9.94 -26.12
CA TRP A 218 -12.70 -9.26 -26.10
C TRP A 218 -13.50 -9.57 -24.83
N VAL A 219 -13.52 -10.84 -24.42
CA VAL A 219 -14.12 -11.27 -23.15
C VAL A 219 -13.40 -10.62 -21.97
N SER A 220 -12.07 -10.49 -22.04
CA SER A 220 -11.29 -9.78 -21.02
C SER A 220 -11.69 -8.30 -20.93
N ILE A 221 -11.88 -7.62 -22.06
CA ILE A 221 -12.34 -6.22 -22.09
C ILE A 221 -13.73 -6.09 -21.47
N VAL A 222 -14.70 -6.92 -21.90
CA VAL A 222 -16.08 -6.86 -21.40
C VAL A 222 -16.13 -7.14 -19.90
N ALA A 223 -15.45 -8.18 -19.42
CA ALA A 223 -15.40 -8.51 -18.00
C ALA A 223 -14.74 -7.39 -17.18
N GLY A 224 -13.62 -6.83 -17.67
CA GLY A 224 -12.96 -5.72 -17.00
C GLY A 224 -13.82 -4.46 -16.91
N LEU A 225 -14.51 -4.10 -17.99
CA LEU A 225 -15.45 -2.97 -18.01
C LEU A 225 -16.64 -3.21 -17.08
N ALA A 226 -17.18 -4.43 -17.01
CA ALA A 226 -18.26 -4.76 -16.11
C ALA A 226 -17.86 -4.58 -14.63
N VAL A 227 -16.64 -4.98 -14.25
CA VAL A 227 -16.11 -4.78 -12.89
C VAL A 227 -15.80 -3.31 -12.62
N LEU A 228 -15.30 -2.55 -13.60
CA LEU A 228 -15.02 -1.12 -13.46
C LEU A 228 -16.28 -0.24 -13.50
N ALA A 229 -17.39 -0.72 -14.06
CA ALA A 229 -18.57 0.10 -14.34
C ALA A 229 -19.09 0.90 -13.12
N PRO A 230 -19.21 0.33 -11.90
CA PRO A 230 -19.68 1.10 -10.75
C PRO A 230 -18.75 2.27 -10.41
N HIS A 231 -17.44 2.05 -10.53
CA HIS A 231 -16.43 3.06 -10.26
C HIS A 231 -16.38 4.14 -11.36
N LEU A 232 -16.51 3.75 -12.63
CA LEU A 232 -16.56 4.69 -13.75
C LEU A 232 -17.79 5.60 -13.66
N TRP A 233 -18.95 5.06 -13.29
CA TRP A 233 -20.16 5.85 -13.04
C TRP A 233 -19.93 6.84 -11.90
N TRP A 234 -19.38 6.38 -10.77
CA TRP A 234 -19.05 7.24 -9.63
C TRP A 234 -18.05 8.35 -9.99
N LEU A 235 -17.06 8.07 -10.84
CA LEU A 235 -16.11 9.08 -11.31
C LEU A 235 -16.79 10.20 -12.11
N VAL A 236 -17.74 9.85 -12.98
CA VAL A 236 -18.50 10.84 -13.75
C VAL A 236 -19.39 11.66 -12.82
N ASP A 237 -20.11 11.02 -11.90
CA ASP A 237 -21.04 11.65 -10.97
C ASP A 237 -20.32 12.63 -10.01
N THR A 238 -19.11 12.28 -9.57
CA THR A 238 -18.31 13.11 -8.65
C THR A 238 -17.38 14.11 -9.35
N GLY A 239 -17.37 14.17 -10.69
CA GLY A 239 -16.53 15.11 -11.43
C GLY A 239 -15.04 14.77 -11.37
N PHE A 240 -14.69 13.48 -11.35
CA PHE A 240 -13.31 12.97 -11.45
C PHE A 240 -12.37 13.47 -10.34
N GLN A 241 -12.87 13.70 -9.12
CA GLN A 241 -12.10 14.28 -7.99
C GLN A 241 -10.70 13.68 -7.78
N PRO A 242 -10.48 12.34 -7.88
CA PRO A 242 -9.16 11.76 -7.67
C PRO A 242 -8.09 12.25 -8.66
N PHE A 243 -8.49 12.58 -9.89
CA PHE A 243 -7.57 13.11 -10.90
C PHE A 243 -7.18 14.56 -10.59
N GLY A 244 -8.12 15.36 -10.10
CA GLY A 244 -7.85 16.72 -9.61
C GLY A 244 -6.87 16.70 -8.44
N TYR A 245 -7.07 15.81 -7.46
CA TYR A 245 -6.13 15.61 -6.36
C TYR A 245 -4.73 15.21 -6.86
N ALA A 246 -4.65 14.21 -7.75
CA ALA A 246 -3.37 13.74 -8.26
C ALA A 246 -2.59 14.83 -9.01
N TYR A 247 -3.29 15.64 -9.82
CA TYR A 247 -2.66 16.75 -10.54
C TYR A 247 -2.21 17.88 -9.60
N ALA A 248 -2.98 18.18 -8.56
CA ALA A 248 -2.57 19.17 -7.56
C ALA A 248 -1.30 18.78 -6.79
N VAL A 249 -1.06 17.48 -6.59
CA VAL A 249 0.09 16.96 -5.82
C VAL A 249 1.31 16.66 -6.70
N HIS A 250 1.11 16.26 -7.94
CA HIS A 250 2.19 15.74 -8.81
C HIS A 250 2.32 16.45 -10.17
N GLY A 251 1.43 17.39 -10.48
CA GLY A 251 1.43 18.18 -11.72
C GLY A 251 2.09 19.54 -11.56
N GLY A 252 2.12 20.32 -12.65
CA GLY A 252 2.61 21.71 -12.62
C GLY A 252 4.13 21.90 -12.61
N ALA A 253 4.91 20.82 -12.60
CA ALA A 253 6.36 20.86 -12.70
C ALA A 253 6.84 21.25 -14.10
N THR A 254 8.06 21.82 -14.19
CA THR A 254 8.68 22.13 -15.49
C THR A 254 9.05 20.85 -16.24
N GLN A 255 9.12 20.92 -17.57
CA GLN A 255 9.53 19.78 -18.41
C GLN A 255 10.90 19.22 -18.01
N ALA A 256 11.85 20.09 -17.65
CA ALA A 256 13.17 19.68 -17.15
C ALA A 256 13.08 18.90 -15.84
N ALA A 257 12.23 19.34 -14.90
CA ALA A 257 12.01 18.63 -13.64
C ALA A 257 11.36 17.26 -13.87
N ILE A 258 10.36 17.17 -14.74
CA ILE A 258 9.69 15.91 -15.08
C ILE A 258 10.67 14.91 -15.72
N LEU A 259 11.46 15.35 -16.69
CA LEU A 259 12.49 14.50 -17.32
C LEU A 259 13.53 14.02 -16.31
N TRP A 260 13.97 14.91 -15.42
CA TRP A 260 14.90 14.55 -14.35
C TRP A 260 14.28 13.52 -13.39
N LYS A 261 13.02 13.71 -12.98
CA LYS A 261 12.28 12.74 -12.17
C LYS A 261 12.10 11.39 -12.87
N ALA A 262 11.92 11.37 -14.18
CA ALA A 262 11.88 10.13 -14.95
C ALA A 262 13.23 9.39 -14.94
N VAL A 263 14.36 10.10 -15.01
CA VAL A 263 15.70 9.50 -14.83
C VAL A 263 15.87 8.97 -13.40
N GLN A 264 15.53 9.78 -12.39
CA GLN A 264 15.59 9.36 -10.99
C GLN A 264 14.69 8.15 -10.70
N TYR A 265 13.53 8.09 -11.34
CA TYR A 265 12.61 6.95 -11.29
C TYR A 265 13.30 5.68 -11.79
N LEU A 266 13.94 5.70 -12.96
CA LEU A 266 14.61 4.52 -13.54
C LEU A 266 15.84 4.09 -12.72
N VAL A 267 16.68 5.05 -12.33
CA VAL A 267 17.87 4.77 -11.50
C VAL A 267 17.45 4.21 -10.13
N GLY A 268 16.45 4.83 -9.50
CA GLY A 268 15.90 4.34 -8.23
C GLY A 268 15.24 2.96 -8.37
N ALA A 269 14.58 2.68 -9.49
CA ALA A 269 13.99 1.37 -9.78
C ALA A 269 15.09 0.28 -9.79
N LEU A 270 16.21 0.52 -10.47
CA LEU A 270 17.36 -0.41 -10.47
C LEU A 270 18.00 -0.55 -9.08
N ALA A 271 18.10 0.55 -8.33
CA ALA A 271 18.65 0.52 -6.97
C ALA A 271 17.84 -0.41 -6.04
N TYR A 272 16.51 -0.41 -6.15
CA TYR A 272 15.66 -1.28 -5.33
C TYR A 272 15.87 -2.78 -5.56
N VAL A 273 16.37 -3.17 -6.73
CA VAL A 273 16.61 -4.58 -7.10
C VAL A 273 18.10 -4.94 -7.17
N ALA A 274 18.99 -4.05 -6.78
CA ALA A 274 20.43 -4.29 -6.81
C ALA A 274 20.84 -5.51 -5.97
N VAL A 275 20.28 -5.65 -4.76
CA VAL A 275 20.59 -6.78 -3.86
C VAL A 275 20.21 -8.14 -4.46
N PRO A 276 18.97 -8.38 -4.93
CA PRO A 276 18.64 -9.67 -5.55
C PRO A 276 19.45 -9.93 -6.83
N ILE A 277 19.80 -8.91 -7.62
CA ILE A 277 20.67 -9.08 -8.79
C ILE A 277 22.07 -9.55 -8.36
N VAL A 278 22.68 -8.90 -7.36
CA VAL A 278 24.00 -9.28 -6.85
C VAL A 278 23.99 -10.71 -6.28
N VAL A 279 22.95 -11.07 -5.53
CA VAL A 279 22.80 -12.43 -5.00
C VAL A 279 22.64 -13.44 -6.13
N TRP A 280 21.82 -13.14 -7.15
CA TRP A 280 21.70 -13.99 -8.33
C TRP A 280 23.05 -14.19 -9.02
N ILE A 281 23.83 -13.12 -9.27
CA ILE A 281 25.18 -13.23 -9.85
C ILE A 281 26.08 -14.13 -8.99
N ALA A 282 26.03 -14.00 -7.67
CA ALA A 282 26.88 -14.76 -6.75
C ALA A 282 26.55 -16.26 -6.73
N VAL A 283 25.25 -16.63 -6.79
CA VAL A 283 24.80 -18.03 -6.65
C VAL A 283 24.66 -18.77 -7.98
N ALA A 284 24.23 -18.07 -9.04
CA ALA A 284 24.05 -18.65 -10.36
C ALA A 284 25.32 -18.57 -11.21
N ARG A 285 26.21 -17.61 -10.94
CA ARG A 285 27.45 -17.34 -11.72
C ARG A 285 27.21 -17.38 -13.24
N PRO A 286 26.23 -16.60 -13.73
CA PRO A 286 25.78 -16.70 -15.11
C PRO A 286 26.90 -16.30 -16.07
N ASP A 287 27.15 -17.12 -17.09
CA ASP A 287 28.02 -16.74 -18.19
C ASP A 287 27.28 -15.79 -19.17
N ARG A 288 27.97 -15.35 -20.23
CA ARG A 288 27.38 -14.44 -21.22
C ARG A 288 26.14 -15.05 -21.90
N ARG A 289 26.09 -16.38 -22.05
CA ARG A 289 24.96 -17.07 -22.66
C ARG A 289 23.75 -17.07 -21.73
N ALA A 290 23.94 -17.36 -20.45
CA ALA A 290 22.90 -17.28 -19.43
C ALA A 290 22.33 -15.86 -19.29
N VAL A 291 23.18 -14.83 -19.29
CA VAL A 291 22.73 -13.42 -19.27
C VAL A 291 21.92 -13.09 -20.53
N ALA A 292 22.42 -13.44 -21.72
CA ALA A 292 21.70 -13.21 -22.97
C ALA A 292 20.37 -13.97 -23.00
N ALA A 293 20.34 -15.21 -22.52
CA ALA A 293 19.14 -16.03 -22.43
C ALA A 293 18.13 -15.49 -21.41
N ALA A 294 18.56 -14.78 -20.36
CA ALA A 294 17.67 -14.11 -19.41
C ALA A 294 17.07 -12.82 -20.02
N LEU A 295 17.89 -11.98 -20.65
CA LEU A 295 17.47 -10.69 -21.19
C LEU A 295 16.69 -10.79 -22.51
N TRP A 296 17.05 -11.76 -23.35
CA TRP A 296 16.38 -11.98 -24.63
C TRP A 296 16.24 -13.48 -24.95
N PRO A 297 15.33 -14.19 -24.27
CA PRO A 297 15.12 -15.62 -24.47
C PRO A 297 14.77 -15.94 -25.94
N SER A 298 15.29 -17.04 -26.48
CA SER A 298 14.86 -17.55 -27.80
C SER A 298 13.42 -18.06 -27.76
N ASP A 299 13.01 -18.66 -26.64
CA ASP A 299 11.64 -19.07 -26.35
C ASP A 299 10.69 -17.86 -26.28
N PRO A 300 9.66 -17.79 -27.15
CA PRO A 300 8.67 -16.72 -27.15
C PRO A 300 7.93 -16.52 -25.83
N ASP A 301 7.59 -17.59 -25.10
CA ASP A 301 6.80 -17.50 -23.87
C ASP A 301 7.65 -16.89 -22.74
N ARG A 302 8.93 -17.25 -22.64
CA ARG A 302 9.86 -16.56 -21.75
C ARG A 302 10.13 -15.10 -22.16
N ARG A 303 10.21 -14.81 -23.45
CA ARG A 303 10.36 -13.42 -23.94
C ARG A 303 9.12 -12.57 -23.62
N LEU A 304 7.93 -13.17 -23.60
CA LEU A 304 6.72 -12.50 -23.11
C LEU A 304 6.88 -12.03 -21.65
N LEU A 305 7.49 -12.84 -20.76
CA LEU A 305 7.77 -12.42 -19.38
C LEU A 305 8.72 -11.23 -19.30
N VAL A 306 9.73 -11.18 -20.17
CA VAL A 306 10.65 -10.03 -20.25
C VAL A 306 9.90 -8.77 -20.65
N HIS A 307 9.00 -8.84 -21.64
CA HIS A 307 8.16 -7.71 -22.02
C HIS A 307 7.21 -7.29 -20.88
N LEU A 308 6.61 -8.25 -20.19
CA LEU A 308 5.73 -8.00 -19.04
C LEU A 308 6.46 -7.41 -17.83
N LEU A 309 7.76 -7.66 -17.69
CA LEU A 309 8.60 -6.99 -16.69
C LEU A 309 9.01 -5.58 -17.15
N ALA A 310 9.48 -5.44 -18.40
CA ALA A 310 10.08 -4.20 -18.88
C ALA A 310 9.04 -3.11 -19.19
N LEU A 311 7.92 -3.45 -19.84
CA LEU A 311 6.94 -2.46 -20.30
C LEU A 311 6.30 -1.66 -19.13
N PRO A 312 5.85 -2.28 -18.03
CA PRO A 312 5.30 -1.52 -16.91
C PRO A 312 6.30 -0.60 -16.21
N LEU A 313 7.61 -0.84 -16.36
CA LEU A 313 8.68 0.00 -15.84
C LEU A 313 9.03 1.14 -16.83
N LEU A 314 9.01 0.87 -18.13
CA LEU A 314 9.46 1.84 -19.15
C LEU A 314 8.35 2.79 -19.59
N ILE A 315 7.11 2.31 -19.75
CA ILE A 315 5.99 3.15 -20.22
C ILE A 315 5.76 4.37 -19.32
N PRO A 316 5.75 4.28 -17.97
CA PRO A 316 5.60 5.45 -17.12
C PRO A 316 6.67 6.51 -17.39
N ALA A 317 7.94 6.10 -17.48
CA ALA A 317 9.06 7.01 -17.71
C ALA A 317 8.98 7.72 -19.08
N VAL A 318 8.53 6.99 -20.11
CA VAL A 318 8.34 7.54 -21.46
C VAL A 318 7.14 8.49 -21.52
N THR A 319 6.05 8.18 -20.80
CA THR A 319 4.80 8.94 -20.89
C THR A 319 4.75 10.15 -19.95
N ALA A 320 5.53 10.17 -18.86
CA ALA A 320 5.51 11.24 -17.86
C ALA A 320 5.67 12.67 -18.43
N PRO A 321 6.57 12.95 -19.39
CA PRO A 321 6.69 14.30 -19.99
C PRO A 321 5.45 14.75 -20.77
N PHE A 322 4.71 13.81 -21.35
CA PHE A 322 3.50 14.08 -22.11
C PHE A 322 2.27 14.24 -21.20
N VAL A 323 2.24 13.51 -20.09
CA VAL A 323 1.15 13.59 -19.10
C VAL A 323 1.36 14.77 -18.12
N GLY A 324 2.61 15.24 -17.97
CA GLY A 324 2.93 16.38 -17.11
C GLY A 324 3.02 16.03 -15.63
N VAL A 325 3.48 14.82 -15.29
CA VAL A 325 3.52 14.31 -13.90
C VAL A 325 4.93 13.93 -13.46
N GLU A 326 5.28 14.29 -12.23
CA GLU A 326 6.52 13.84 -11.61
C GLU A 326 6.41 12.38 -11.12
N LEU A 327 7.38 11.55 -11.50
CA LEU A 327 7.45 10.16 -11.06
C LEU A 327 8.27 10.00 -9.78
N THR A 328 7.97 8.95 -9.02
CA THR A 328 8.79 8.47 -7.90
C THR A 328 9.13 7.00 -8.08
N SER A 329 10.38 6.62 -7.80
CA SER A 329 10.88 5.25 -7.98
C SER A 329 10.13 4.23 -7.13
N LEU A 330 9.52 4.63 -6.01
CA LEU A 330 8.68 3.76 -5.17
C LEU A 330 7.51 3.16 -5.96
N TRP A 331 7.00 3.86 -6.98
CA TRP A 331 5.91 3.35 -7.83
C TRP A 331 6.31 2.16 -8.71
N THR A 332 7.58 1.73 -8.68
CA THR A 332 8.04 0.51 -9.37
C THR A 332 7.81 -0.75 -8.54
N MET A 333 7.47 -0.63 -7.25
CA MET A 333 7.46 -1.76 -6.30
C MET A 333 6.66 -2.97 -6.78
N GLN A 334 5.49 -2.72 -7.38
CA GLN A 334 4.58 -3.76 -7.87
C GLN A 334 4.96 -4.33 -9.24
N ALA A 335 5.96 -3.77 -9.94
CA ALA A 335 6.38 -4.21 -11.27
C ALA A 335 7.49 -5.28 -11.24
N TRP A 336 8.26 -5.33 -10.15
CA TRP A 336 9.48 -6.15 -10.05
C TRP A 336 9.25 -7.64 -9.78
N PHE A 337 8.00 -8.08 -9.58
CA PHE A 337 7.70 -9.46 -9.18
C PHE A 337 8.14 -10.53 -10.19
N LEU A 338 8.25 -10.19 -11.48
CA LEU A 338 8.74 -11.11 -12.53
C LEU A 338 10.27 -11.19 -12.61
N LEU A 339 11.01 -10.25 -12.00
CA LEU A 339 12.47 -10.19 -12.17
C LEU A 339 13.16 -11.50 -11.78
N PRO A 340 12.92 -12.12 -10.60
CA PRO A 340 13.59 -13.36 -10.25
C PRO A 340 13.18 -14.54 -11.14
N VAL A 341 11.96 -14.55 -11.67
CA VAL A 341 11.50 -15.57 -12.62
C VAL A 341 12.30 -15.45 -13.92
N VAL A 342 12.43 -14.23 -14.46
CA VAL A 342 13.22 -13.96 -15.68
C VAL A 342 14.69 -14.34 -15.50
N LEU A 343 15.28 -14.07 -14.34
CA LEU A 343 16.68 -14.37 -14.05
C LEU A 343 16.97 -15.86 -13.82
N LEU A 344 16.02 -16.63 -13.26
CA LEU A 344 16.23 -18.04 -12.89
C LEU A 344 15.68 -19.05 -13.91
N ALA A 345 14.75 -18.64 -14.77
CA ALA A 345 14.15 -19.49 -15.81
C ALA A 345 15.10 -20.02 -16.90
N PRO A 346 16.21 -19.35 -17.29
CA PRO A 346 17.13 -19.93 -18.27
C PRO A 346 17.64 -21.31 -17.84
N ALA A 347 17.72 -22.24 -18.80
CA ALA A 347 18.24 -23.58 -18.56
C ALA A 347 19.76 -23.54 -18.27
N GLU A 348 20.43 -22.55 -18.83
CA GLU A 348 21.85 -22.23 -18.64
C GLU A 348 22.15 -21.76 -17.21
N VAL A 349 21.15 -21.25 -16.50
CA VAL A 349 21.29 -20.84 -15.11
C VAL A 349 21.14 -22.08 -14.24
N THR A 350 22.21 -22.52 -13.58
CA THR A 350 22.13 -23.60 -12.58
C THR A 350 22.42 -23.03 -11.20
N VAL A 351 21.63 -23.39 -10.20
CA VAL A 351 21.91 -23.02 -8.80
C VAL A 351 22.21 -24.30 -8.02
N PRO A 352 23.43 -24.47 -7.50
CA PRO A 352 23.76 -25.65 -6.73
C PRO A 352 23.04 -25.61 -5.37
N ARG A 353 22.56 -26.76 -4.91
CA ARG A 353 21.82 -26.90 -3.64
C ARG A 353 22.50 -26.22 -2.44
N PRO A 354 23.83 -26.33 -2.24
CA PRO A 354 24.50 -25.60 -1.16
C PRO A 354 24.31 -24.07 -1.23
N ALA A 355 24.25 -23.48 -2.42
CA ALA A 355 24.01 -22.05 -2.57
C ALA A 355 22.56 -21.69 -2.22
N ALA A 356 21.59 -22.50 -2.64
CA ALA A 356 20.19 -22.34 -2.23
C ALA A 356 20.00 -22.43 -0.71
N ILE A 357 20.70 -23.37 -0.05
CA ILE A 357 20.73 -23.49 1.41
C ILE A 357 21.31 -22.23 2.05
N VAL A 358 22.42 -21.69 1.53
CA VAL A 358 23.04 -20.46 2.06
C VAL A 358 22.12 -19.25 1.92
N VAL A 359 21.47 -19.07 0.76
CA VAL A 359 20.51 -17.97 0.57
C VAL A 359 19.33 -18.09 1.52
N THR A 360 18.77 -19.30 1.65
CA THR A 360 17.64 -19.57 2.57
C THR A 360 18.05 -19.30 4.01
N ALA A 361 19.24 -19.76 4.42
CA ALA A 361 19.78 -19.51 5.75
C ALA A 361 20.01 -18.01 5.99
N ALA A 362 20.56 -17.28 5.02
CA ALA A 362 20.81 -15.85 5.13
C ALA A 362 19.50 -15.06 5.31
N VAL A 363 18.48 -15.33 4.49
CA VAL A 363 17.16 -14.69 4.63
C VAL A 363 16.53 -15.02 5.98
N ALA A 364 16.60 -16.28 6.42
CA ALA A 364 16.08 -16.69 7.72
C ALA A 364 16.81 -15.99 8.88
N ILE A 365 18.15 -15.98 8.88
CA ILE A 365 18.98 -15.33 9.91
C ILE A 365 18.71 -13.83 9.96
N VAL A 366 18.68 -13.16 8.80
CA VAL A 366 18.40 -11.71 8.73
C VAL A 366 16.99 -11.41 9.24
N THR A 367 15.99 -12.20 8.85
CA THR A 367 14.61 -12.03 9.32
C THR A 367 14.53 -12.22 10.84
N LEU A 368 15.14 -13.29 11.38
CA LEU A 368 15.18 -13.55 12.81
C LEU A 368 15.92 -12.45 13.58
N ALA A 369 17.03 -11.94 13.05
CA ALA A 369 17.77 -10.84 13.65
C ALA A 369 16.95 -9.54 13.68
N ILE A 370 16.20 -9.24 12.61
CA ILE A 370 15.30 -8.07 12.55
C ILE A 370 14.16 -8.21 13.56
N VAL A 371 13.54 -9.39 13.65
CA VAL A 371 12.49 -9.68 14.65
C VAL A 371 13.06 -9.56 16.07
N ALA A 372 14.25 -10.10 16.33
CA ALA A 372 14.91 -10.00 17.63
C ALA A 372 15.26 -8.54 18.01
N ALA A 373 15.57 -7.69 17.02
CA ALA A 373 15.82 -6.27 17.22
C ALA A 373 14.55 -5.44 17.44
N ALA A 374 13.35 -5.99 17.23
CA ALA A 374 12.08 -5.25 17.28
C ALA A 374 11.86 -4.48 18.61
N PRO A 375 12.09 -5.06 19.81
CA PRO A 375 11.93 -4.32 21.07
C PRO A 375 12.86 -3.11 21.19
N ALA A 376 14.12 -3.25 20.76
CA ALA A 376 15.08 -2.15 20.76
C ALA A 376 14.65 -1.03 19.79
N LEU A 377 14.12 -1.40 18.62
CA LEU A 377 13.56 -0.44 17.67
C LEU A 377 12.32 0.28 18.22
N ALA A 378 11.48 -0.39 19.03
CA ALA A 378 10.34 0.23 19.69
C ALA A 378 10.78 1.30 20.70
N LEU A 379 11.81 1.03 21.49
CA LEU A 379 12.42 2.00 22.41
C LEU A 379 13.04 3.18 21.65
N LEU A 380 13.82 2.89 20.59
CA LEU A 380 14.43 3.94 19.77
C LEU A 380 13.38 4.88 19.15
N ARG A 381 12.29 4.30 18.63
CA ARG A 381 11.16 5.06 18.07
C ARG A 381 10.39 5.84 19.13
N HIS A 382 10.30 5.32 20.35
CA HIS A 382 9.72 6.06 21.47
C HIS A 382 10.51 7.35 21.75
N TRP A 383 11.84 7.25 21.81
CA TRP A 383 12.73 8.39 22.08
C TRP A 383 12.80 9.40 20.94
N GLN A 384 12.86 8.91 19.69
CA GLN A 384 12.97 9.77 18.51
C GLN A 384 11.65 10.42 18.13
N GLY A 385 10.52 9.78 18.44
CA GLY A 385 9.22 10.16 17.90
C GLY A 385 9.17 10.01 16.38
N ASN A 386 8.21 10.70 15.75
CA ASN A 386 8.12 10.83 14.30
C ASN A 386 7.47 12.16 13.92
N LYS A 387 7.63 12.57 12.66
CA LYS A 387 7.13 13.86 12.16
C LYS A 387 5.60 13.93 12.17
N GLU A 388 4.97 12.79 11.95
CA GLU A 388 3.52 12.62 11.86
C GLU A 388 2.82 12.70 13.24
N GLY A 389 3.58 12.63 14.34
CA GLY A 389 3.03 12.65 15.70
C GLY A 389 2.32 11.37 16.13
N ARG A 390 2.61 10.22 15.50
CA ARG A 390 1.90 8.94 15.74
C ARG A 390 2.06 8.41 17.16
N ALA A 391 2.98 8.93 17.98
CA ALA A 391 3.05 8.52 19.38
C ALA A 391 1.80 8.97 20.17
N TYR A 392 1.06 9.94 19.65
CA TYR A 392 0.02 10.67 20.37
C TYR A 392 -1.39 10.36 19.88
N TYR A 393 -1.59 9.51 18.86
CA TYR A 393 -2.92 9.28 18.27
C TYR A 393 -3.87 8.60 19.25
N ALA A 394 -3.48 7.47 19.84
CA ALA A 394 -4.31 6.76 20.82
C ALA A 394 -4.52 7.59 22.11
N PRO A 395 -3.48 8.19 22.74
CA PRO A 395 -3.69 9.09 23.88
C PRO A 395 -4.60 10.28 23.58
N LEU A 396 -4.52 10.85 22.37
CA LEU A 396 -5.40 11.94 21.96
C LEU A 396 -6.82 11.48 21.73
N ALA A 397 -7.03 10.34 21.07
CA ALA A 397 -8.37 9.77 20.92
C ALA A 397 -9.02 9.52 22.29
N GLU A 398 -8.26 8.99 23.26
CA GLU A 398 -8.75 8.79 24.62
C GLU A 398 -9.09 10.13 25.31
N ALA A 399 -8.21 11.14 25.21
CA ALA A 399 -8.44 12.45 25.80
C ALA A 399 -9.66 13.16 25.19
N VAL A 400 -9.82 13.09 23.87
CA VAL A 400 -10.99 13.59 23.14
C VAL A 400 -12.27 12.90 23.63
N GLY A 401 -12.23 11.57 23.78
CA GLY A 401 -13.36 10.80 24.29
C GLY A 401 -13.76 11.18 25.71
N ARG A 402 -12.80 11.40 26.60
CA ARG A 402 -13.06 11.86 27.98
C ARG A 402 -13.72 13.23 28.00
N GLU A 403 -13.20 14.21 27.26
CA GLU A 403 -13.79 15.55 27.22
C GLU A 403 -15.17 15.55 26.57
N TRP A 404 -15.36 14.79 25.48
CA TRP A 404 -16.65 14.65 24.81
C TRP A 404 -17.69 14.01 25.71
N SER A 405 -17.36 12.88 26.35
CA SER A 405 -18.27 12.19 27.26
C SER A 405 -18.61 13.06 28.48
N GLY A 406 -17.63 13.80 29.01
CA GLY A 406 -17.85 14.73 30.11
C GLY A 406 -18.75 15.91 29.75
N ALA A 407 -18.68 16.38 28.51
CA ALA A 407 -19.50 17.49 28.03
C ALA A 407 -20.91 17.08 27.59
N THR A 408 -21.09 15.86 27.06
CA THR A 408 -22.34 15.49 26.35
C THR A 408 -23.03 14.24 26.88
N GLY A 409 -22.31 13.34 27.56
CA GLY A 409 -22.82 12.03 27.97
C GLY A 409 -23.24 11.11 26.80
N ARG A 410 -22.83 11.42 25.57
CA ARG A 410 -23.22 10.70 24.35
C ARG A 410 -22.00 10.08 23.66
N ARG A 411 -22.25 9.17 22.72
CA ARG A 411 -21.20 8.61 21.85
C ARG A 411 -20.68 9.66 20.89
N LEU A 412 -19.37 9.67 20.64
CA LEU A 412 -18.75 10.57 19.66
C LEU A 412 -18.99 10.04 18.26
N SER A 413 -19.73 10.81 17.46
CA SER A 413 -20.18 10.38 16.13
C SER A 413 -19.33 10.96 14.99
N VAL A 414 -18.81 12.18 15.14
CA VAL A 414 -18.09 12.91 14.10
C VAL A 414 -16.88 13.63 14.68
N VAL A 415 -15.75 13.52 13.98
CA VAL A 415 -14.53 14.27 14.25
C VAL A 415 -14.09 15.04 13.00
N ILE A 416 -13.75 16.32 13.15
CA ILE A 416 -13.25 17.19 12.10
C ILE A 416 -11.82 17.59 12.44
N GLY A 417 -10.92 17.62 11.45
CA GLY A 417 -9.57 18.12 11.68
C GLY A 417 -8.64 17.92 10.51
N ASP A 418 -7.36 17.99 10.81
CA ASP A 418 -6.30 17.51 9.90
C ASP A 418 -6.62 16.07 9.43
N PRO A 419 -6.43 15.74 8.13
CA PRO A 419 -6.81 14.43 7.59
C PRO A 419 -6.20 13.25 8.36
N ASP A 420 -4.93 13.35 8.76
CA ASP A 420 -4.24 12.27 9.45
C ASP A 420 -4.79 12.12 10.88
N LEU A 421 -5.00 13.24 11.56
CA LEU A 421 -5.47 13.26 12.94
C LEU A 421 -6.93 12.80 13.09
N GLY A 422 -7.81 13.27 12.21
CA GLY A 422 -9.21 12.85 12.19
C GLY A 422 -9.35 11.37 11.88
N ALA A 423 -8.61 10.87 10.89
CA ALA A 423 -8.57 9.44 10.57
C ALA A 423 -8.00 8.60 11.71
N ALA A 424 -6.97 9.10 12.41
CA ALA A 424 -6.41 8.42 13.57
C ALA A 424 -7.42 8.33 14.73
N ILE A 425 -8.16 9.40 15.03
CA ILE A 425 -9.22 9.37 16.05
C ILE A 425 -10.35 8.41 15.63
N ALA A 426 -10.72 8.37 14.35
CA ALA A 426 -11.69 7.41 13.85
C ALA A 426 -11.26 5.95 14.12
N PHE A 427 -9.95 5.64 14.02
CA PHE A 427 -9.40 4.32 14.32
C PHE A 427 -9.31 4.03 15.82
N TYR A 428 -8.71 4.93 16.60
CA TYR A 428 -8.35 4.67 18.00
C TYR A 428 -9.46 4.98 19.01
N HIS A 429 -10.45 5.80 18.66
CA HIS A 429 -11.56 6.08 19.56
C HIS A 429 -12.53 4.89 19.63
N PRO A 430 -12.99 4.45 20.82
CA PRO A 430 -13.87 3.28 20.96
C PRO A 430 -15.20 3.38 20.20
N ASP A 431 -15.76 4.59 20.09
CA ASP A 431 -16.99 4.80 19.31
C ASP A 431 -16.77 4.76 17.80
N HIS A 432 -15.52 4.85 17.34
CA HIS A 432 -15.15 5.06 15.95
C HIS A 432 -16.01 6.19 15.33
N PRO A 433 -15.68 7.48 15.51
CA PRO A 433 -16.42 8.56 14.84
C PRO A 433 -16.09 8.67 13.35
N ASP A 434 -17.02 9.13 12.53
CA ASP A 434 -16.75 9.47 11.14
C ASP A 434 -15.76 10.65 11.08
N SER A 435 -14.71 10.55 10.26
CA SER A 435 -13.73 11.62 10.12
C SER A 435 -14.05 12.52 8.93
N VAL A 436 -13.99 13.83 9.15
CA VAL A 436 -14.13 14.88 8.14
C VAL A 436 -12.76 15.54 7.93
N PRO A 437 -12.04 15.21 6.84
CA PRO A 437 -10.70 15.71 6.61
C PRO A 437 -10.72 17.15 6.09
N GLY A 438 -9.79 17.97 6.58
CA GLY A 438 -9.49 19.27 5.99
C GLY A 438 -10.60 20.32 6.14
N PHE A 439 -11.47 20.18 7.14
CA PHE A 439 -12.54 21.15 7.44
C PHE A 439 -13.48 21.41 6.25
N THR A 440 -13.78 20.35 5.49
CA THR A 440 -14.75 20.40 4.39
C THR A 440 -15.49 19.08 4.29
N LEU A 441 -16.79 19.13 3.97
CA LEU A 441 -17.62 17.94 3.77
C LEU A 441 -17.50 17.35 2.36
N ALA A 442 -16.87 18.07 1.42
CA ALA A 442 -16.70 17.61 0.04
C ALA A 442 -16.04 16.21 -0.08
N PRO A 443 -15.06 15.84 0.76
CA PRO A 443 -14.45 14.50 0.76
C PRO A 443 -15.28 13.40 1.44
N THR A 444 -16.41 13.75 2.10
CA THR A 444 -17.22 12.84 2.93
C THR A 444 -18.69 12.83 2.50
N PRO A 445 -19.01 12.34 1.29
CA PRO A 445 -20.37 12.36 0.74
C PRO A 445 -21.39 11.53 1.55
N TRP A 446 -20.93 10.62 2.40
CA TRP A 446 -21.77 9.84 3.32
C TRP A 446 -22.23 10.62 4.56
N LEU A 447 -21.68 11.81 4.82
CA LEU A 447 -22.02 12.62 5.98
C LEU A 447 -22.96 13.77 5.60
N ASP A 448 -24.23 13.63 5.98
CA ASP A 448 -25.23 14.68 5.83
C ASP A 448 -24.93 15.86 6.80
N PRO A 449 -24.86 17.12 6.31
CA PRO A 449 -24.65 18.29 7.15
C PRO A 449 -25.58 18.40 8.37
N ASP A 450 -26.83 17.93 8.27
CA ASP A 450 -27.77 17.98 9.40
C ASP A 450 -27.35 17.02 10.54
N ARG A 451 -26.50 16.00 10.26
CA ARG A 451 -25.90 15.16 11.30
C ARG A 451 -24.98 15.94 12.23
N LEU A 452 -24.26 16.94 11.71
CA LEU A 452 -23.34 17.75 12.53
C LEU A 452 -24.10 18.49 13.63
N VAL A 453 -25.32 18.94 13.33
CA VAL A 453 -26.20 19.63 14.29
C VAL A 453 -26.83 18.63 15.28
N ARG A 454 -27.36 17.53 14.75
CA ARG A 454 -28.12 16.55 15.52
C ARG A 454 -27.25 15.71 16.44
N ASP A 455 -26.08 15.29 15.97
CA ASP A 455 -25.19 14.37 16.67
C ASP A 455 -24.04 15.11 17.38
N GLY A 456 -23.84 16.40 17.07
CA GLY A 456 -22.69 17.18 17.50
C GLY A 456 -21.38 16.67 16.89
N TYR A 457 -20.27 17.37 17.19
CA TYR A 457 -18.96 16.98 16.67
C TYR A 457 -17.81 17.53 17.52
N VAL A 458 -16.62 16.97 17.32
CA VAL A 458 -15.37 17.52 17.85
C VAL A 458 -14.48 17.98 16.71
N VAL A 459 -13.94 19.19 16.84
CA VAL A 459 -12.82 19.65 16.02
C VAL A 459 -11.52 19.43 16.78
N VAL A 460 -10.50 18.88 16.14
CA VAL A 460 -9.20 18.62 16.78
C VAL A 460 -8.06 19.23 15.98
N CYS A 461 -7.21 20.00 16.67
CA CYS A 461 -6.04 20.65 16.08
C CYS A 461 -4.77 20.46 16.90
N ARG A 462 -3.65 20.31 16.20
CA ARG A 462 -2.33 20.52 16.79
C ARG A 462 -2.10 22.02 17.01
N LEU A 463 -1.42 22.40 18.10
CA LEU A 463 -1.17 23.82 18.36
C LEU A 463 -0.13 24.47 17.44
N ASP A 464 0.74 23.67 16.82
CA ASP A 464 1.76 24.14 15.87
C ASP A 464 1.21 24.35 14.45
N ASP A 465 0.01 23.83 14.15
CA ASP A 465 -0.66 24.01 12.86
C ASP A 465 -1.49 25.30 12.84
N ARG A 466 -0.96 26.34 12.16
CA ARG A 466 -1.65 27.62 12.02
C ARG A 466 -2.98 27.50 11.29
N PHE A 467 -3.02 26.76 10.18
CA PHE A 467 -4.23 26.62 9.37
C PHE A 467 -5.35 25.96 10.18
N CYS A 468 -5.02 24.89 10.90
CA CYS A 468 -5.96 24.19 11.76
C CYS A 468 -6.49 25.12 12.87
N ARG A 469 -5.62 25.89 13.54
CA ARG A 469 -6.03 26.81 14.60
C ARG A 469 -6.97 27.90 14.09
N ASP A 470 -6.70 28.46 12.93
CA ASP A 470 -7.54 29.49 12.32
C ASP A 470 -8.92 28.90 11.93
N ALA A 471 -8.94 27.68 11.38
CA ALA A 471 -10.18 26.97 11.06
C ALA A 471 -11.00 26.65 12.33
N LEU A 472 -10.36 26.19 13.40
CA LEU A 472 -11.00 25.92 14.70
C LEU A 472 -11.59 27.20 15.30
N ARG A 473 -10.85 28.32 15.26
CA ARG A 473 -11.35 29.61 15.73
C ARG A 473 -12.57 30.06 14.94
N ALA A 474 -12.54 29.95 13.62
CA ALA A 474 -13.68 30.29 12.77
C ALA A 474 -14.92 29.42 13.06
N HIS A 475 -14.73 28.15 13.45
CA HIS A 475 -15.83 27.29 13.90
C HIS A 475 -16.37 27.73 15.27
N ALA A 476 -15.48 28.02 16.22
CA ALA A 476 -15.86 28.47 17.56
C ALA A 476 -16.68 29.77 17.53
N GLU A 477 -16.34 30.71 16.63
CA GLU A 477 -17.08 31.97 16.46
C GLU A 477 -18.51 31.78 15.91
N ARG A 478 -18.79 30.66 15.22
CA ARG A 478 -20.10 30.37 14.63
C ARG A 478 -21.01 29.52 15.54
N GLU A 479 -20.41 28.83 16.51
CA GLU A 479 -21.08 27.87 17.40
C GLU A 479 -21.03 28.37 18.86
N PRO A 480 -22.08 29.06 19.36
CA PRO A 480 -22.05 29.74 20.67
C PRO A 480 -22.06 28.76 21.84
N ASP A 481 -22.58 27.55 21.64
CA ASP A 481 -22.61 26.49 22.64
C ASP A 481 -21.32 25.65 22.63
N ALA A 482 -20.35 26.03 21.78
CA ALA A 482 -19.12 25.29 21.64
C ALA A 482 -18.15 25.57 22.79
N ARG A 483 -17.49 24.51 23.25
CA ARG A 483 -16.48 24.58 24.30
C ARG A 483 -15.10 24.32 23.73
N VAL A 484 -14.19 25.28 23.89
CA VAL A 484 -12.77 25.12 23.55
C VAL A 484 -12.02 24.53 24.74
N VAL A 485 -11.22 23.49 24.51
CA VAL A 485 -10.39 22.85 25.53
C VAL A 485 -8.97 22.67 24.99
N ASP A 486 -7.98 23.11 25.78
CA ASP A 486 -6.58 22.82 25.52
C ASP A 486 -6.19 21.50 26.17
N LEU A 487 -5.65 20.60 25.37
CA LEU A 487 -5.21 19.27 25.78
C LEU A 487 -3.69 19.19 25.70
N THR A 488 -3.10 18.43 26.61
CA THR A 488 -1.71 18.03 26.51
C THR A 488 -1.66 16.52 26.68
N VAL A 489 -1.14 15.82 25.68
CA VAL A 489 -1.09 14.37 25.68
C VAL A 489 0.35 13.88 25.71
N THR A 490 0.55 12.78 26.41
CA THR A 490 1.81 12.07 26.53
C THR A 490 1.58 10.59 26.29
N ARG A 491 2.65 9.87 25.98
CA ARG A 491 2.66 8.41 25.95
C ARG A 491 3.76 7.94 26.90
N THR A 492 3.40 7.03 27.79
CA THR A 492 4.37 6.31 28.62
C THR A 492 4.64 4.93 28.02
N PHE A 493 5.91 4.59 27.83
CA PHE A 493 6.34 3.30 27.30
C PHE A 493 7.52 2.78 28.12
N PHE A 494 7.37 1.62 28.78
CA PHE A 494 8.35 1.07 29.73
C PHE A 494 8.81 2.07 30.81
N GLY A 495 7.88 2.86 31.33
CA GLY A 495 8.15 3.85 32.39
C GLY A 495 8.78 5.15 31.91
N ASP A 496 9.27 5.22 30.67
CA ASP A 496 9.69 6.47 30.04
C ASP A 496 8.48 7.19 29.45
N THR A 497 8.42 8.52 29.59
CA THR A 497 7.30 9.32 29.10
C THR A 497 7.82 10.32 28.09
N ASN A 498 7.24 10.30 26.89
CA ASN A 498 7.65 11.20 25.82
C ASN A 498 7.33 12.66 26.14
N ARG A 499 7.87 13.57 25.32
CA ARG A 499 7.59 15.00 25.47
C ARG A 499 6.08 15.26 25.34
N PRO A 500 5.50 16.13 26.20
CA PRO A 500 4.09 16.49 26.08
C PRO A 500 3.81 17.16 24.73
N ALA A 501 2.76 16.71 24.05
CA ALA A 501 2.30 17.28 22.80
C ALA A 501 1.00 18.06 23.04
N PRO A 502 0.96 19.37 22.74
CA PRO A 502 -0.22 20.18 22.99
C PRO A 502 -1.17 20.20 21.79
N TYR A 503 -2.46 20.07 22.10
CA TYR A 503 -3.57 20.08 21.14
C TYR A 503 -4.65 21.04 21.64
N ARG A 504 -5.50 21.47 20.72
CA ARG A 504 -6.72 22.22 21.03
C ARG A 504 -7.89 21.53 20.39
N ILE A 505 -8.96 21.37 21.16
CA ILE A 505 -10.21 20.82 20.66
C ILE A 505 -11.35 21.82 20.82
N LEU A 506 -12.32 21.72 19.94
CA LEU A 506 -13.61 22.39 20.03
C LEU A 506 -14.68 21.32 20.12
N ILE A 507 -15.48 21.35 21.17
CA ILE A 507 -16.61 20.45 21.37
C ILE A 507 -17.87 21.22 21.02
N VAL A 508 -18.60 20.76 20.01
CA VAL A 508 -19.91 21.30 19.65
C VAL A 508 -20.95 20.27 20.07
N PRO A 509 -21.71 20.53 21.15
CA PRO A 509 -22.68 19.57 21.66
C PRO A 509 -23.88 19.42 20.70
N PRO A 510 -24.59 18.28 20.77
CA PRO A 510 -25.84 18.10 20.04
C PRO A 510 -26.88 19.16 20.39
N GLN A 511 -27.52 19.74 19.38
CA GLN A 511 -28.60 20.70 19.61
C GLN A 511 -29.94 19.97 19.86
N SER A 512 -30.73 20.45 20.83
CA SER A 512 -32.07 19.94 21.13
C SER A 512 -33.13 21.03 20.91
N GLY A 513 -33.82 21.01 19.77
CA GLY A 513 -34.94 21.94 19.46
C GLY A 513 -35.27 22.06 17.96
N PRO A 514 -36.45 22.59 17.57
CA PRO A 514 -36.77 22.91 16.16
C PRO A 514 -35.92 24.09 15.68
N ARG A 515 -35.37 23.99 14.45
CA ARG A 515 -34.49 25.01 13.83
C ARG A 515 -35.10 26.41 13.96
N SER A 516 -34.37 27.37 14.53
CA SER A 516 -34.48 28.74 14.07
C SER A 516 -33.98 28.75 12.61
N ALA A 517 -34.86 29.14 11.68
CA ALA A 517 -34.53 29.21 10.26
C ALA A 517 -33.32 30.15 10.07
N GLY A 518 -32.14 29.62 9.74
CA GLY A 518 -30.94 30.41 9.51
C GLY A 518 -29.60 29.78 9.89
N ARG A 519 -29.56 28.73 10.71
CA ARG A 519 -28.29 28.05 11.09
C ARG A 519 -28.01 26.87 10.17
N ALA A 520 -27.08 27.04 9.24
CA ALA A 520 -26.38 25.93 8.60
C ALA A 520 -25.07 25.65 9.38
N PRO A 521 -24.58 24.40 9.46
CA PRO A 521 -23.30 24.10 10.09
C PRO A 521 -22.20 24.98 9.51
N ALA A 522 -21.18 25.33 10.31
CA ALA A 522 -20.05 26.14 9.85
C ALA A 522 -19.35 25.62 8.57
N LEU A 523 -19.49 24.32 8.28
CA LEU A 523 -18.96 23.62 7.10
C LEU A 523 -19.84 23.68 5.83
N ALA A 524 -21.09 24.14 5.92
CA ALA A 524 -22.03 24.17 4.80
C ALA A 524 -21.88 25.41 3.90
N ALA A 525 -21.03 26.37 4.27
CA ALA A 525 -20.68 27.49 3.41
C ALA A 525 -19.58 27.07 2.41
N HIS A 526 -19.86 27.15 1.11
CA HIS A 526 -18.92 26.83 0.03
C HIS A 526 -17.49 27.35 0.30
N PRO A 527 -16.43 26.55 0.08
CA PRO A 527 -15.08 27.06 0.20
C PRO A 527 -14.80 28.02 -0.96
N ARG A 528 -14.44 29.27 -0.66
CA ARG A 528 -13.50 30.00 -1.52
C ARG A 528 -12.21 29.18 -1.56
N GLU A 529 -11.66 29.02 -2.76
CA GLU A 529 -10.45 28.26 -3.10
C GLU A 529 -9.49 28.06 -1.93
N ALA A 530 -9.29 26.79 -1.53
CA ALA A 530 -8.21 26.43 -0.63
C ALA A 530 -6.87 26.73 -1.32
N PRO A 531 -5.92 27.43 -0.67
CA PRO A 531 -4.61 27.61 -1.24
C PRO A 531 -3.88 26.26 -1.33
N SER A 532 -3.17 26.07 -2.43
CA SER A 532 -2.26 24.95 -2.66
C SER A 532 -1.37 24.69 -1.43
N PRO A 533 -1.21 23.44 -0.96
CA PRO A 533 -0.23 23.13 0.06
C PRO A 533 1.16 23.24 -0.56
N ASP A 534 1.78 24.40 -0.41
CA ASP A 534 3.21 24.58 -0.65
C ASP A 534 3.98 23.75 0.40
N ARG A 535 4.24 22.48 0.07
CA ARG A 535 5.21 21.64 0.77
C ARG A 535 6.49 21.59 -0.06
N THR A 536 7.19 22.72 -0.13
CA THR A 536 8.62 22.72 -0.40
C THR A 536 9.36 22.34 0.89
N SER A 537 9.70 21.05 1.06
CA SER A 537 10.89 20.64 1.81
C SER A 537 11.17 19.15 1.62
N SER A 538 12.15 18.86 0.74
CA SER A 538 13.14 17.76 0.75
C SER A 538 12.70 16.34 1.10
#